data_AF-A0A969A971-F1
#
_entry.id   AF-A0A969A971-F1
#
_cell.length_a   1.000
_cell.length_b   1.000
_cell.length_c   1.000
_cell.angle_alpha   90.00
_cell.angle_beta   90.00
_cell.angle_gamma   90.00
#
_symmetry.space_group_name_H-M   'P 1'
#
loop_
_entity.id
_entity.type
_entity.pdbx_description
1 polymer ?
#
loop_
_entity_poly.entity_id
_entity_poly.type
_entity_poly.pdbx_seq_one_letter_code
_entity_poly.pdbx_strand_id
1 'polypeptide(L)'
;MGKPLGYFNLSHENELVKDVAETWGDGLEGLTEADTLWLIARIAHEAWLQEPSESAPTEEAEEVVDRLHELSYHEKLNLLQALSQ
;
A
#
# COMPACT_ATOMS: atom_id res chain seq x y z
N MET A 1 5.66 -16.39 4.52
CA MET A 1 6.79 -15.47 4.73
C MET A 1 6.73 -14.44 3.62
N GLY A 2 6.67 -13.15 3.96
CA GLY A 2 6.75 -12.07 2.98
C GLY A 2 8.12 -12.08 2.28
N LYS A 3 8.20 -11.43 1.12
CA LYS A 3 9.50 -11.18 0.48
C LYS A 3 10.19 -10.03 1.21
N PRO A 4 11.52 -10.08 1.42
CA PRO A 4 12.23 -9.04 2.13
C PRO A 4 12.12 -7.69 1.39
N LEU A 5 12.25 -6.56 2.09
CA LEU A 5 12.18 -5.22 1.48
C LEU A 5 13.15 -5.06 0.31
N GLY A 6 14.35 -5.66 0.42
CA GLY A 6 15.35 -5.67 -0.64
C GLY A 6 14.90 -6.35 -1.95
N TYR A 7 13.95 -7.30 -1.90
CA TYR A 7 13.34 -7.89 -3.11
C TYR A 7 12.59 -6.83 -3.93
N PHE A 8 12.01 -5.83 -3.26
CA PHE A 8 11.26 -4.74 -3.87
C PHE A 8 12.14 -3.51 -4.17
N ASN A 9 13.46 -3.70 -4.26
CA ASN A 9 14.46 -2.63 -4.49
C ASN A 9 14.50 -1.54 -3.42
N LEU A 10 14.05 -1.81 -2.20
CA LEU A 10 14.19 -0.88 -1.08
C LEU A 10 15.58 -1.05 -0.45
N SER A 11 16.35 0.05 -0.43
CA SER A 11 17.69 0.09 0.15
C SER A 11 17.64 0.48 1.63
N HIS A 12 18.35 -0.27 2.47
CA HIS A 12 18.56 0.04 3.88
C HIS A 12 19.51 1.23 4.12
N GLU A 13 20.06 1.82 3.05
CA GLU A 13 20.74 3.12 3.13
C GLU A 13 19.75 4.28 3.33
N ASN A 14 18.46 4.06 3.01
CA ASN A 14 17.40 4.99 3.39
C ASN A 14 17.03 4.75 4.86
N GLU A 15 17.17 5.78 5.70
CA GLU A 15 16.93 5.68 7.15
C GLU A 15 15.50 5.19 7.47
N LEU A 16 14.49 5.66 6.73
CA LEU A 16 13.11 5.22 6.94
C LEU A 16 12.91 3.74 6.58
N VAL A 17 13.51 3.26 5.49
CA VAL A 17 13.44 1.83 5.11
C VAL A 17 14.12 0.97 6.18
N LYS A 18 15.25 1.43 6.69
CA LYS A 18 15.96 0.76 7.78
C LYS A 18 15.11 0.70 9.05
N ASP A 19 14.51 1.81 9.46
CA ASP A 19 13.66 1.88 10.66
C ASP A 19 12.43 0.95 10.52
N VAL A 20 11.83 0.88 9.32
CA VAL A 20 10.74 -0.06 9.02
C VAL A 20 11.18 -1.50 9.21
N ALA A 21 12.34 -1.89 8.65
CA ALA A 21 12.89 -3.24 8.78
C ALA A 21 13.26 -3.58 10.24
N GLU A 22 13.82 -2.65 10.99
CA GLU A 22 14.17 -2.83 12.41
C GLU A 22 12.91 -2.94 13.30
N THR A 23 11.83 -2.24 12.94
CA THR A 23 10.59 -2.22 13.74
C THR A 23 9.71 -3.45 13.48
N TRP A 24 9.53 -3.85 12.22
CA TRP A 24 8.57 -4.88 11.83
C TRP A 24 9.19 -6.10 11.15
N GLY A 25 10.51 -6.17 11.03
CA GLY A 25 11.23 -7.22 10.33
C GLY A 25 11.38 -6.94 8.84
N ASP A 26 12.43 -7.50 8.24
CA ASP A 26 12.77 -7.28 6.82
C ASP A 26 11.70 -7.85 5.88
N GLY A 27 10.92 -8.86 6.31
CA GLY A 27 9.76 -9.38 5.60
C GLY A 27 8.43 -8.76 6.04
N LEU A 28 8.46 -7.71 6.88
CA LEU A 28 7.31 -7.05 7.50
C LEU A 28 6.42 -7.98 8.35
N GLU A 29 6.97 -9.10 8.84
CA GLU A 29 6.25 -10.10 9.64
C GLU A 29 5.67 -9.57 10.97
N GLY A 30 6.19 -8.45 11.47
CA GLY A 30 5.74 -7.77 12.67
C GLY A 30 4.56 -6.82 12.46
N LEU A 31 4.15 -6.55 11.22
CA LEU A 31 2.99 -5.70 10.96
C LEU A 31 1.69 -6.44 11.28
N THR A 32 0.78 -5.74 11.96
CA THR A 32 -0.61 -6.19 12.07
C THR A 32 -1.35 -5.93 10.75
N GLU A 33 -2.44 -6.66 10.51
CA GLU A 33 -3.29 -6.41 9.34
C GLU A 33 -3.83 -4.98 9.31
N ALA A 34 -4.20 -4.43 10.49
CA ALA A 34 -4.68 -3.06 10.61
C ALA A 34 -3.61 -2.03 10.24
N ASP A 35 -2.38 -2.18 10.75
CA ASP A 35 -1.26 -1.27 10.44
C ASP A 35 -0.86 -1.38 8.97
N THR A 36 -0.88 -2.60 8.42
CA THR A 36 -0.61 -2.85 7.01
C THR A 36 -1.57 -2.08 6.12
N LEU A 37 -2.88 -2.18 6.38
CA LEU A 37 -3.90 -1.46 5.62
C LEU A 37 -3.78 0.05 5.77
N TRP A 38 -3.50 0.53 6.98
CA TRP A 38 -3.29 1.95 7.22
C TRP A 38 -2.09 2.50 6.44
N LEU A 39 -0.95 1.81 6.49
CA LEU A 39 0.26 2.20 5.77
C LEU A 39 0.06 2.15 4.25
N ILE A 40 -0.58 1.10 3.72
CA ILE A 40 -0.93 1.01 2.29
C ILE A 40 -1.75 2.22 1.86
N ALA A 41 -2.82 2.55 2.58
CA ALA A 41 -3.69 3.68 2.24
C ALA A 41 -2.93 5.01 2.27
N ARG A 42 -2.08 5.24 3.27
CA ARG A 42 -1.29 6.46 3.40
C ARG A 42 -0.22 6.58 2.31
N ILE A 43 0.56 5.53 2.09
CA ILE A 43 1.62 5.52 1.07
C ILE A 43 1.02 5.68 -0.33
N ALA A 44 -0.07 4.98 -0.64
CA ALA A 44 -0.76 5.13 -1.92
C ALA A 44 -1.26 6.56 -2.16
N HIS A 45 -1.82 7.21 -1.14
CA HIS A 45 -2.25 8.60 -1.23
C HIS A 45 -1.08 9.56 -1.45
N GLU A 46 0.03 9.43 -0.68
CA GLU A 46 1.23 10.26 -0.89
C GLU A 46 1.85 10.05 -2.27
N ALA A 47 1.85 8.80 -2.78
CA ALA A 47 2.33 8.49 -4.12
C ALA A 47 1.44 9.11 -5.20
N TRP A 48 0.11 9.08 -5.03
CA TRP A 48 -0.83 9.74 -5.95
C TRP A 48 -0.60 11.26 -6.02
N LEU A 49 -0.35 11.93 -4.88
CA LEU A 49 -0.04 13.35 -4.85
C LEU A 49 1.28 13.72 -5.56
N GLN A 50 2.19 12.76 -5.72
CA GLN A 50 3.48 12.93 -6.40
C GLN A 50 3.48 12.35 -7.83
N GLU A 51 2.36 11.76 -8.25
CA GLU A 51 2.26 11.16 -9.57
C GLU A 51 2.36 12.28 -10.62
N PRO A 52 3.31 12.18 -11.58
CA PRO A 52 3.68 13.30 -12.44
C PRO A 52 2.63 13.65 -13.50
N SER A 53 1.56 12.87 -13.65
CA SER A 53 0.44 13.19 -14.51
C SER A 53 -0.36 14.37 -13.93
N GLU A 54 -0.70 15.33 -14.78
CA GLU A 54 -1.69 16.36 -14.43
C GLU A 54 -3.13 15.82 -14.53
N SER A 55 -3.32 14.54 -14.82
CA SER A 55 -4.64 13.93 -14.93
C SER A 55 -5.21 13.65 -13.54
N ALA A 56 -6.36 14.25 -13.26
CA ALA A 56 -7.21 13.81 -12.15
C ALA A 56 -7.61 12.33 -12.33
N PRO A 57 -8.00 11.65 -11.24
CA PRO A 57 -8.67 10.35 -11.34
C PRO A 57 -9.82 10.40 -12.36
N THR A 58 -10.00 9.32 -13.12
CA THR A 58 -11.11 9.25 -14.09
C THR A 58 -12.45 9.10 -13.35
N GLU A 59 -13.54 9.42 -14.04
CA GLU A 59 -14.89 9.27 -13.47
C GLU A 59 -15.16 7.81 -13.04
N GLU A 60 -14.64 6.83 -13.78
CA GLU A 60 -14.77 5.41 -13.44
C GLU A 60 -13.99 5.04 -12.18
N ALA A 61 -12.84 5.65 -11.94
CA ALA A 61 -12.07 5.42 -10.72
C ALA A 61 -12.78 6.02 -9.50
N GLU A 62 -13.35 7.22 -9.63
CA GLU A 62 -14.14 7.88 -8.59
C GLU A 62 -15.43 7.09 -8.28
N GLU A 63 -16.13 6.56 -9.29
CA GLU A 63 -17.31 5.73 -9.08
C GLU A 63 -17.01 4.51 -8.20
N VAL A 64 -15.85 3.88 -8.39
CA VAL A 64 -15.42 2.75 -7.56
C VAL A 64 -15.22 3.18 -6.11
N VAL A 65 -14.60 4.34 -5.86
CA VAL A 65 -14.39 4.88 -4.51
C VAL A 65 -15.72 5.10 -3.80
N ASP A 66 -16.68 5.73 -4.47
CA ASP A 66 -18.02 5.99 -3.93
C ASP A 66 -18.76 4.69 -3.56
N ARG A 67 -18.47 3.60 -4.27
CA ARG A 67 -19.14 2.30 -4.13
C ARG A 67 -18.37 1.28 -3.30
N LEU A 68 -17.24 1.66 -2.67
CA LEU A 68 -16.49 0.77 -1.78
C LEU A 68 -17.34 0.22 -0.61
N HIS A 69 -18.41 0.90 -0.24
CA HIS A 69 -19.37 0.45 0.78
C HIS A 69 -20.15 -0.80 0.35
N GLU A 70 -20.23 -1.11 -0.95
CA GLU A 70 -20.86 -2.33 -1.49
C GLU A 70 -20.01 -3.58 -1.24
N LEU A 71 -18.70 -3.42 -1.04
CA LEU A 71 -17.77 -4.52 -0.82
C LEU A 71 -17.68 -4.89 0.67
N SER A 72 -17.67 -6.18 0.97
CA SER A 72 -17.26 -6.69 2.27
C SER A 72 -15.78 -6.41 2.55
N TYR A 73 -15.36 -6.59 3.81
CA TYR A 73 -13.96 -6.46 4.20
C TYR A 73 -13.03 -7.35 3.37
N HIS A 74 -13.39 -8.62 3.19
CA HIS A 74 -12.58 -9.59 2.42
C HIS A 74 -12.51 -9.23 0.94
N GLU A 75 -13.59 -8.71 0.35
CA GLU A 75 -13.59 -8.26 -1.04
C GLU A 75 -12.68 -7.04 -1.23
N LYS A 76 -12.63 -6.12 -0.26
CA LYS A 76 -11.66 -5.02 -0.27
C LYS A 76 -10.21 -5.52 -0.22
N LEU A 77 -9.91 -6.52 0.62
CA LEU A 77 -8.57 -7.13 0.69
C LEU A 77 -8.18 -7.80 -0.63
N ASN A 78 -9.10 -8.56 -1.22
CA ASN A 78 -8.86 -9.22 -2.50
C ASN A 78 -8.64 -8.20 -3.63
N LEU A 79 -9.40 -7.09 -3.63
CA LEU A 79 -9.23 -6.02 -4.61
C LEU A 79 -7.86 -5.31 -4.44
N LEU A 80 -7.45 -5.01 -3.21
CA LEU A 80 -6.12 -4.46 -2.93
C LEU A 80 -5.02 -5.39 -3.46
N GLN A 81 -5.14 -6.69 -3.18
CA GLN A 81 -4.19 -7.67 -3.70
C GLN A 81 -4.21 -7.72 -5.22
N ALA A 82 -5.37 -7.59 -5.88
CA ALA A 82 -5.50 -7.58 -7.34
C ALA A 82 -4.85 -6.34 -7.99
N LEU A 83 -4.88 -5.19 -7.33
CA LEU A 83 -4.27 -3.95 -7.82
C LEU A 83 -2.75 -3.92 -7.66
N SER A 84 -2.20 -4.69 -6.71
CA SER A 84 -0.77 -4.69 -6.38
C SER A 84 0.03 -5.86 -6.99
N GLN A 85 -0.53 -6.59 -7.97
CA GLN A 85 0.09 -7.77 -8.57
C GLN A 85 1.15 -7.43 -9.61
#